data_AF-A0A2C1DFL2-F1
#
_entry.id   AF-A0A2C1DFL2-F1
#
_cell.length_a   1.000
_cell.length_b   1.000
_cell.length_c   1.000
_cell.angle_alpha   90.00
_cell.angle_beta   90.00
_cell.angle_gamma   90.00
#
_symmetry.space_group_name_H-M   'P 1'
#
loop_
_entity.id
_entity.type
_entity.pdbx_description
1 polymer ?
#
loop_
_entity_poly.entity_id
_entity_poly.type
_entity_poly.pdbx_seq_one_letter_code
_entity_poly.pdbx_strand_id
1 'polypeptide(L)'
;MLGIDVIKTTEELIIKWQLAKVNIPLNEIIEVTEDDTYAGVEKIDAIRIGTPYATTDRILIKTRKQDYVLFTTNKVSILNKINA
;
A
#
# COMPACT_ATOMS: atom_id res chain seq x y z
N MET A 1 -6.15 14.50 9.64
CA MET A 1 -5.17 14.12 8.59
C MET A 1 -5.83 13.07 7.72
N LEU A 2 -5.98 13.30 6.42
CA LEU A 2 -6.65 12.37 5.49
C LEU A 2 -5.67 11.26 5.10
N GLY A 3 -5.57 10.25 5.97
CA GLY A 3 -4.67 9.11 5.80
C GLY A 3 -5.22 8.05 4.84
N ILE A 4 -4.35 7.10 4.49
CA ILE A 4 -4.77 5.88 3.79
C ILE A 4 -5.53 5.00 4.77
N ASP A 5 -6.70 4.50 4.35
CA ASP A 5 -7.40 3.43 5.04
C ASP A 5 -7.33 2.14 4.22
N VAL A 6 -7.12 1.03 4.92
CA VAL A 6 -6.98 -0.29 4.31
C VAL A 6 -7.98 -1.21 5.00
N ILE A 7 -8.77 -1.92 4.20
CA ILE A 7 -9.77 -2.87 4.65
C ILE A 7 -9.49 -4.19 3.94
N LYS A 8 -9.17 -5.24 4.69
CA LYS A 8 -9.05 -6.58 4.16
C LYS A 8 -10.37 -7.31 4.31
N THR A 9 -10.89 -7.86 3.21
CA THR A 9 -12.05 -8.75 3.20
C THR A 9 -11.57 -10.19 3.04
N THR A 10 -12.50 -11.13 2.84
CA THR A 10 -12.16 -12.52 2.54
C THR A 10 -11.52 -12.71 1.16
N GLU A 11 -11.76 -11.79 0.21
CA GLU A 11 -11.37 -11.96 -1.19
C GLU A 11 -10.46 -10.84 -1.70
N GLU A 12 -10.56 -9.64 -1.11
CA GLU A 12 -9.89 -8.44 -1.62
C GLU A 12 -9.29 -7.57 -0.52
N LEU A 13 -8.22 -6.88 -0.88
CA LEU A 13 -7.66 -5.77 -0.16
C LEU A 13 -8.18 -4.46 -0.76
N ILE A 14 -8.93 -3.71 0.04
CA ILE A 14 -9.50 -2.43 -0.36
C ILE A 14 -8.66 -1.31 0.25
N ILE A 15 -8.10 -0.47 -0.61
CA ILE A 15 -7.34 0.73 -0.22
C ILE A 15 -8.20 1.95 -0.54
N LYS A 16 -8.41 2.80 0.45
CA LYS A 16 -9.15 4.07 0.32
C LYS A 16 -8.21 5.22 0.62
N TRP A 17 -8.22 6.20 -0.26
CA TRP A 17 -7.50 7.44 -0.06
C TRP A 17 -8.25 8.60 -0.71
N GLN A 18 -8.65 9.59 0.08
CA GLN A 18 -9.52 10.68 -0.38
C GLN A 18 -10.81 10.11 -1.02
N LEU A 19 -11.08 10.47 -2.28
CA LEU A 19 -12.20 9.97 -3.06
C LEU A 19 -11.85 8.73 -3.89
N ALA A 20 -10.58 8.30 -3.88
CA ALA A 20 -10.12 7.14 -4.63
C ALA A 20 -10.30 5.86 -3.81
N LYS A 21 -10.70 4.79 -4.51
CA LYS A 21 -10.80 3.44 -4.00
C LYS A 21 -10.09 2.49 -4.97
N VAL A 22 -9.19 1.67 -4.45
CA VAL A 22 -8.47 0.64 -5.20
C VAL A 22 -8.79 -0.71 -4.56
N ASN A 23 -9.20 -1.67 -5.38
CA ASN A 23 -9.52 -3.02 -4.95
C ASN A 23 -8.48 -3.98 -5.55
N ILE A 24 -7.76 -4.70 -4.71
CA ILE A 24 -6.74 -5.65 -5.11
C ILE A 24 -7.19 -7.05 -4.66
N PRO A 25 -7.45 -8.00 -5.58
CA PRO A 25 -7.75 -9.38 -5.20
C PRO A 25 -6.60 -10.00 -4.39
N LEU A 26 -6.91 -10.68 -3.28
CA LEU A 26 -5.88 -11.26 -2.40
C LEU A 26 -5.06 -12.35 -3.10
N ASN A 27 -5.66 -13.07 -4.04
CA ASN A 27 -4.97 -14.10 -4.84
C ASN A 27 -3.95 -13.52 -5.84
N GLU A 28 -4.02 -12.21 -6.12
CA GLU A 28 -3.06 -11.50 -6.95
C GLU A 28 -1.89 -10.94 -6.15
N ILE A 29 -2.01 -10.81 -4.83
CA ILE A 29 -0.95 -10.32 -3.95
C ILE A 29 0.12 -11.40 -3.81
N ILE A 30 1.35 -11.05 -4.16
CA ILE A 30 2.54 -11.92 -4.05
C ILE A 30 3.22 -11.68 -2.71
N GLU A 31 3.45 -10.41 -2.37
CA GLU A 31 4.11 -10.01 -1.14
C GLU A 31 3.74 -8.59 -0.74
N VAL A 32 3.81 -8.32 0.56
CA VAL A 32 3.67 -6.97 1.14
C VAL A 32 4.88 -6.73 2.02
N THR A 33 5.65 -5.68 1.72
CA THR A 33 6.91 -5.37 2.40
C THR A 33 7.00 -3.91 2.79
N GLU A 34 7.71 -3.64 3.88
CA GLU A 34 8.15 -2.28 4.21
C GLU A 34 9.24 -1.84 3.25
N ASP A 35 9.13 -0.63 2.70
CA ASP A 35 10.15 -0.06 1.85
C ASP A 35 11.00 0.95 2.63
N ASP A 36 12.00 0.42 3.31
CA ASP A 36 12.94 1.14 4.17
C ASP A 36 14.12 1.76 3.40
N THR A 37 14.15 1.66 2.07
CA THR A 37 15.26 2.20 1.27
C THR A 37 15.13 3.71 1.12
N TYR A 38 16.17 4.52 1.33
CA TYR A 38 16.06 6.00 1.30
C TYR A 38 15.34 6.56 0.04
N ALA A 39 15.59 5.98 -1.14
CA ALA A 39 14.93 6.36 -2.41
C ALA A 39 13.64 5.58 -2.72
N GLY A 40 13.36 4.49 -2.00
CA GLY A 40 12.32 3.53 -2.33
C GLY A 40 12.86 2.47 -3.29
N VAL A 41 12.30 1.27 -3.26
CA VAL A 41 12.49 0.29 -4.34
C VAL A 41 11.82 0.93 -5.56
N GLU A 42 12.60 1.61 -6.39
CA GLU A 42 12.13 2.30 -7.59
C GLU A 42 11.59 1.28 -8.60
N LYS A 43 10.34 0.87 -8.40
CA LYS A 43 9.52 0.35 -9.48
C LYS A 43 8.88 1.55 -10.15
N ILE A 44 9.49 1.97 -11.25
CA ILE A 44 9.06 3.13 -12.06
C ILE A 44 7.56 3.05 -12.35
N ASP A 45 7.06 1.84 -12.60
CA ASP A 45 5.67 1.57 -13.00
C ASP A 45 4.71 1.33 -11.83
N ALA A 46 5.15 1.42 -10.57
CA ALA A 46 4.25 1.19 -9.44
C ALA A 46 3.23 2.33 -9.26
N ILE A 47 1.98 1.96 -8.98
CA ILE A 47 0.92 2.92 -8.67
C ILE A 47 1.14 3.47 -7.27
N ARG A 48 1.33 4.78 -7.18
CA ARG A 48 1.60 5.51 -5.95
C ARG A 48 0.30 6.04 -5.37
N ILE A 49 -0.03 5.63 -4.14
CA ILE A 49 -1.25 6.02 -3.42
C ILE A 49 -0.85 6.72 -2.12
N GLY A 50 -1.44 7.88 -1.85
CA GLY A 50 -1.04 8.72 -0.73
C GLY A 50 -0.20 9.91 -1.16
N THR A 51 0.16 10.77 -0.20
CA THR A 51 1.01 11.92 -0.47
C THR A 51 2.47 11.53 -0.23
N PRO A 52 3.34 11.60 -1.26
CA PRO A 52 4.75 11.31 -1.09
C PRO A 52 5.42 12.45 -0.31
N TYR A 53 5.94 12.16 0.87
CA TYR A 53 6.84 13.04 1.61
C TYR A 53 8.11 12.30 1.99
N ALA A 54 9.22 13.03 2.12
CA ALA A 54 10.55 12.48 2.41
C ALA A 54 10.61 11.65 3.71
N THR A 55 9.73 11.90 4.67
CA THR A 55 9.68 11.25 5.98
C THR A 55 8.50 10.30 6.15
N THR A 56 7.70 10.08 5.12
CA THR A 56 6.51 9.21 5.19
C THR A 56 6.90 7.77 4.94
N ASP A 57 6.38 6.85 5.76
CA ASP A 57 6.60 5.43 5.58
C ASP A 57 6.01 4.95 4.26
N ARG A 58 6.61 3.90 3.71
CA ARG A 58 6.15 3.27 2.46
C ARG A 58 5.89 1.80 2.68
N ILE A 59 4.76 1.34 2.14
CA ILE A 59 4.43 -0.08 2.04
C ILE A 59 4.35 -0.44 0.57
N LEU A 60 5.16 -1.41 0.15
CA LEU A 60 5.14 -1.98 -1.19
C LEU A 60 4.22 -3.20 -1.19
N ILE A 61 3.22 -3.19 -2.07
CA ILE A 61 2.35 -4.33 -2.33
C ILE A 61 2.69 -4.83 -3.74
N LYS A 62 3.36 -5.97 -3.83
CA LYS A 62 3.62 -6.60 -5.11
C LYS A 62 2.46 -7.49 -5.51
N THR A 63 2.02 -7.34 -6.75
CA THR A 63 0.97 -8.19 -7.31
C THR A 63 1.41 -8.82 -8.62
N ARG A 64 0.62 -9.75 -9.14
CA ARG A 64 0.89 -10.40 -10.44
C ARG A 64 0.77 -9.45 -11.63
N LYS A 65 0.03 -8.34 -11.50
CA LYS A 65 -0.32 -7.45 -12.62
C LYS A 65 0.28 -6.06 -12.47
N GLN A 66 0.18 -5.49 -11.28
CA GLN A 66 0.52 -4.10 -11.03
C GLN A 66 0.96 -3.93 -9.57
N ASP A 67 2.13 -3.35 -9.36
CA ASP A 67 2.61 -3.08 -8.00
C ASP A 67 2.07 -1.75 -7.49
N TYR A 68 1.91 -1.66 -6.17
CA TYR A 68 1.40 -0.48 -5.49
C TYR A 68 2.35 -0.04 -4.38
N VAL A 69 2.53 1.28 -4.25
CA VAL A 69 3.28 1.90 -3.15
C VAL A 69 2.33 2.79 -2.37
N LEU A 70 2.14 2.48 -1.08
CA LEU A 70 1.32 3.26 -0.17
C LEU A 70 2.20 4.21 0.63
N PHE A 71 1.91 5.51 0.59
CA PHE A 71 2.54 6.52 1.44
C PHE A 71 1.69 6.76 2.68
N THR A 72 2.18 6.33 3.85
CA THR A 72 1.44 6.36 5.11
C THR A 72 2.30 6.86 6.26
N THR A 73 1.68 7.47 7.26
CA THR A 73 2.34 7.80 8.54
C THR A 73 1.98 6.81 9.64
N ASN A 74 1.28 5.73 9.29
CA ASN A 74 0.84 4.69 10.23
C ASN A 74 1.04 3.30 9.62
N LYS A 75 2.29 2.99 9.25
CA LYS A 75 2.62 1.71 8.59
C LYS A 75 2.22 0.50 9.42
N VAL A 76 2.46 0.55 10.73
CA VAL A 76 2.21 -0.56 11.66
C VAL A 76 0.72 -0.93 11.67
N SER A 77 -0.18 0.06 11.74
CA SER A 77 -1.61 -0.22 11.70
C SER A 77 -2.05 -0.83 10.37
N ILE A 78 -1.51 -0.35 9.24
CA ILE A 78 -1.86 -0.87 7.92
C ILE A 78 -1.37 -2.32 7.76
N LEU A 79 -0.12 -2.61 8.13
CA LEU A 79 0.43 -3.97 8.04
C LEU A 79 -0.34 -4.94 8.93
N ASN A 80 -0.72 -4.53 10.14
CA ASN A 80 -1.55 -5.34 11.02
C ASN A 80 -2.92 -5.65 10.40
N LYS A 81 -3.55 -4.68 9.71
CA LYS A 81 -4.82 -4.91 9.00
C LYS A 81 -4.68 -5.84 7.79
N ILE A 82 -3.52 -5.85 7.14
CA ILE A 82 -3.22 -6.74 6.01
C ILE A 82 -2.94 -8.16 6.49
N ASN A 83 -2.28 -8.31 7.65
CA ASN A 83 -1.88 -9.60 8.20
C ASN A 83 -2.93 -10.26 9.10
N ALA A 84 -3.92 -9.51 9.59
CA ALA A 84 -5.09 -10.03 10.30
C ALA A 84 -5.93 -10.97 9.43
#